data_AF-A0ABD3M4Q3-F1
#
_entry.id   AF-A0ABD3M4Q3-F1
#
_cell.length_a   1.000
_cell.length_b   1.000
_cell.length_c   1.000
_cell.angle_alpha   90.00
_cell.angle_beta   90.00
_cell.angle_gamma   90.00
#
_symmetry.space_group_name_H-M   'P 1'
#
loop_
_entity.id
_entity.type
_entity.pdbx_description
1 polymer ?
#
loop_
_entity_poly.entity_id
_entity_poly.type
_entity_poly.pdbx_seq_one_letter_code
_entity_poly.pdbx_strand_id
1 'polypeptide(L)'
;MEHPIHAVDDGHQIPDIECLKLNSEILARLEQNDPDLSGLKLVQDGWFEGAGRAIGGNKHLKKLSISIGYIGYETTDGSWIGELCREGLSLNQSIESLSLLTLNAGMDGLDIFPTILQHNCNLRCIQLTEILSETSLDFLASALSQSKNDRLECIEVHSCGVTNAQFAGFCNALSRQKNLSSLKFLDEGRGIFSNDTILDDENATILRNFLIGHKSLKSFQLDAALTVTGWNIFSTALSHPKCSLETLVINASNDDVDNEIITRLGVVLEVNNSLKYLRLGITRFEGVVTESVNNCLNVISRVLCDLSSIQCTSASNHTLQNVHLGDDDDIWNDIPSFLRMNRNVNKAEVARQKILTYHFDGGNTNLHVFSEMSMTAIMPHAIEWIGRNGDGLTMMYNLLRGNPTLVLSR
;
A
#
# COMPACT_ATOMS: atom_id res chain seq x y z
N MET A 1 5.81 24.21 10.17
CA MET A 1 5.78 23.25 11.30
C MET A 1 5.45 21.93 10.64
N GLU A 2 6.48 21.13 10.33
CA GLU A 2 6.34 19.88 9.58
C GLU A 2 5.38 18.97 10.34
N HIS A 3 4.18 18.79 9.80
CA HIS A 3 3.33 17.72 10.26
C HIS A 3 3.99 16.42 9.79
N PRO A 4 4.34 15.50 10.70
CA PRO A 4 4.83 14.21 10.27
C PRO A 4 3.75 13.59 9.39
N ILE A 5 4.11 13.21 8.17
CA ILE A 5 3.32 12.34 7.31
C ILE A 5 2.99 11.15 8.20
N HIS A 6 1.74 11.09 8.67
CA HIS A 6 1.30 9.96 9.48
C HIS A 6 1.58 8.71 8.64
N ALA A 7 2.46 7.85 9.16
CA ALA A 7 2.79 6.57 8.55
C ALA A 7 1.49 5.94 8.07
N VAL A 8 1.41 5.75 6.75
CA VAL A 8 0.30 5.06 6.13
C VAL A 8 0.23 3.70 6.80
N ASP A 9 -0.96 3.32 7.26
CA ASP A 9 -1.19 1.98 7.78
C ASP A 9 -1.16 1.04 6.57
N ASP A 10 0.05 0.65 6.15
CA ASP A 10 0.37 -0.11 4.94
C ASP A 10 -0.23 -1.54 4.93
N GLY A 11 -1.10 -1.87 5.89
CA GLY A 11 -1.72 -3.19 6.07
C GLY A 11 -0.78 -4.25 6.63
N HIS A 12 0.54 -4.09 6.46
CA HIS A 12 1.58 -4.91 7.07
C HIS A 12 2.88 -4.12 7.21
N GLN A 13 3.24 -3.72 8.44
CA GLN A 13 4.57 -3.17 8.73
C GLN A 13 5.55 -4.33 8.92
N ILE A 14 6.64 -4.32 8.14
CA ILE A 14 7.77 -5.23 8.37
C ILE A 14 8.19 -5.08 9.84
N PRO A 15 8.35 -6.17 10.60
CA PRO A 15 8.75 -6.05 12.00
C PRO A 15 10.00 -5.18 12.13
N ASP A 16 9.89 -4.10 12.91
CA ASP A 16 11.02 -3.25 13.31
C ASP A 16 11.85 -4.00 14.35
N ILE A 17 12.55 -5.01 13.87
CA ILE A 17 13.47 -5.84 14.62
C ILE A 17 14.86 -5.38 14.23
N GLU A 18 15.62 -4.93 15.23
CA GLU A 18 17.03 -4.64 15.09
C GLU A 18 17.80 -5.91 14.72
N CYS A 19 18.58 -5.86 13.63
CA CYS A 19 19.42 -6.98 13.21
C CYS A 19 20.87 -6.75 13.66
N LEU A 20 21.34 -7.58 14.60
CA LEU A 20 22.72 -7.53 15.07
C LEU A 20 23.65 -8.22 14.07
N LYS A 21 24.78 -7.57 13.74
CA LYS A 21 25.78 -8.14 12.83
C LYS A 21 26.42 -9.38 13.45
N LEU A 22 26.50 -10.47 12.68
CA LEU A 22 27.18 -11.69 13.12
C LEU A 22 28.64 -11.39 13.50
N ASN A 23 29.00 -11.79 14.71
CA ASN A 23 30.35 -11.79 15.28
C ASN A 23 30.44 -12.96 16.28
N SER A 24 31.60 -13.18 16.90
CA SER A 24 31.80 -14.31 17.82
C SER A 24 30.87 -14.29 19.05
N GLU A 25 30.50 -13.12 19.56
CA GLU A 25 29.56 -12.98 20.67
C GLU A 25 28.14 -13.34 20.24
N ILE A 26 27.69 -12.81 19.09
CA ILE A 26 26.37 -13.11 18.53
C ILE A 26 26.26 -14.60 18.15
N LEU A 27 27.33 -15.22 17.66
CA LEU A 27 27.37 -16.66 17.40
C LEU A 27 27.15 -17.47 18.68
N ALA A 28 27.85 -17.13 19.77
CA ALA A 28 27.65 -17.81 21.06
C ALA A 28 26.22 -17.66 21.59
N ARG A 29 25.59 -16.50 21.37
CA ARG A 29 24.16 -16.26 21.70
C ARG A 29 23.22 -17.09 20.82
N LEU A 30 23.50 -17.24 19.53
CA LEU A 30 22.75 -18.12 18.63
C LEU A 30 22.81 -19.58 19.09
N GLU A 31 24.02 -20.06 19.41
CA GLU A 31 24.26 -21.43 19.89
C GLU A 31 23.55 -21.72 21.22
N GLN A 32 23.41 -20.71 22.07
CA GLN A 32 22.68 -20.80 23.34
C GLN A 32 21.15 -20.67 23.16
N ASN A 33 20.66 -20.48 21.93
CA ASN A 33 19.25 -20.22 21.62
C ASN A 33 18.68 -19.06 22.46
N ASP A 34 19.44 -17.94 22.52
CA ASP A 34 19.08 -16.75 23.28
C ASP A 34 17.73 -16.15 22.80
N PRO A 35 16.71 -16.03 23.68
CA PRO A 35 15.42 -15.45 23.33
C PRO A 35 15.45 -13.95 23.01
N ASP A 36 16.48 -13.23 23.47
CA ASP A 36 16.64 -11.78 23.22
C ASP A 36 17.29 -11.50 21.86
N LEU A 37 17.73 -12.54 21.14
CA LEU A 37 18.30 -12.44 19.80
C LEU A 37 17.24 -12.74 18.73
N SER A 38 16.40 -11.75 18.44
CA SER A 38 15.32 -11.88 17.44
C SER A 38 15.71 -11.49 16.02
N GLY A 39 16.83 -10.79 15.81
CA GLY A 39 17.29 -10.30 14.51
C GLY A 39 18.78 -10.52 14.28
N LEU A 40 19.13 -11.01 13.08
CA LEU A 40 20.51 -11.29 12.68
C LEU A 40 20.83 -10.65 11.34
N LYS A 41 22.00 -10.03 11.23
CA LYS A 41 22.57 -9.51 9.98
C LYS A 41 23.81 -10.31 9.58
N LEU A 42 23.72 -10.96 8.44
CA LEU A 42 24.80 -11.67 7.77
C LEU A 42 25.42 -10.77 6.70
N VAL A 43 26.74 -10.75 6.66
CA VAL A 43 27.51 -10.03 5.65
C VAL A 43 28.52 -11.00 5.07
N GLN A 44 28.70 -10.99 3.75
CA GLN A 44 29.56 -11.94 3.02
C GLN A 44 30.93 -12.17 3.69
N ASP A 45 31.66 -11.11 4.06
CA ASP A 45 33.02 -11.23 4.66
C ASP A 45 33.02 -11.51 6.16
N GLY A 46 31.85 -11.70 6.78
CA GLY A 46 31.67 -11.91 8.22
C GLY A 46 31.15 -13.29 8.59
N TRP A 47 31.24 -14.27 7.68
CA TRP A 47 30.77 -15.63 7.95
C TRP A 47 31.70 -16.37 8.92
N PHE A 48 31.11 -17.11 9.86
CA PHE A 48 31.82 -18.00 10.77
C PHE A 48 31.43 -19.44 10.45
N GLU A 49 32.41 -20.33 10.35
CA GLU A 49 32.15 -21.77 10.18
C GLU A 49 31.27 -22.29 11.33
N GLY A 50 30.19 -23.00 11.01
CA GLY A 50 29.22 -23.49 11.98
C GLY A 50 28.06 -22.52 12.28
N ALA A 51 28.12 -21.28 11.79
CA ALA A 51 27.02 -20.33 11.94
C ALA A 51 25.72 -20.84 11.31
N GLY A 52 25.80 -21.62 10.22
CA GLY A 52 24.63 -22.25 9.61
C GLY A 52 23.87 -23.10 10.62
N ARG A 53 24.58 -23.98 11.34
CA ARG A 53 24.00 -24.85 12.36
C ARG A 53 23.38 -24.09 13.53
N ALA A 54 24.06 -23.04 14.00
CA ALA A 54 23.55 -22.20 15.09
C ALA A 54 22.25 -21.50 14.68
N ILE A 55 22.18 -20.98 13.45
CA ILE A 55 20.95 -20.41 12.87
C ILE A 55 19.85 -21.48 12.76
N GLY A 56 20.18 -22.67 12.27
CA GLY A 56 19.23 -23.76 12.09
C GLY A 56 18.59 -24.25 13.38
N GLY A 57 19.36 -24.26 14.48
CA GLY A 57 18.88 -24.66 15.80
C GLY A 57 18.12 -23.59 16.57
N ASN A 58 18.21 -22.32 16.14
CA ASN A 58 17.61 -21.20 16.86
C ASN A 58 16.09 -21.13 16.64
N LYS A 59 15.34 -20.86 17.72
CA LYS A 59 13.87 -20.82 17.74
C LYS A 59 13.29 -19.42 17.96
N HIS A 60 14.14 -18.43 18.19
CA HIS A 60 13.76 -17.06 18.54
C HIS A 60 14.12 -16.05 17.44
N LEU A 61 14.97 -16.44 16.48
CA LEU A 61 15.38 -15.63 15.36
C LEU A 61 14.22 -15.43 14.39
N LYS A 62 13.65 -14.22 14.39
CA LYS A 62 12.50 -13.83 13.57
C LYS A 62 12.89 -13.09 12.30
N LYS A 63 13.99 -12.33 12.32
CA LYS A 63 14.43 -11.54 11.16
C LYS A 63 15.85 -11.91 10.76
N LEU A 64 16.02 -12.24 9.49
CA LEU A 64 17.33 -12.49 8.89
C LEU A 64 17.58 -11.46 7.79
N SER A 65 18.65 -10.70 7.92
CA SER A 65 19.11 -9.76 6.89
C SER A 65 20.43 -10.25 6.32
N ILE A 66 20.54 -10.32 5.01
CA ILE A 66 21.70 -10.83 4.29
C ILE A 66 22.20 -9.74 3.35
N SER A 67 23.49 -9.40 3.42
CA SER A 67 24.12 -8.44 2.53
C SER A 67 25.28 -9.09 1.77
N ILE A 68 25.17 -9.12 0.45
CA ILE A 68 26.12 -9.73 -0.48
C ILE A 68 26.71 -8.63 -1.35
N GLY A 69 28.04 -8.62 -1.54
CA GLY A 69 28.75 -7.61 -2.30
C GLY A 69 29.42 -6.56 -1.42
N TYR A 70 30.74 -6.64 -1.32
CA TYR A 70 31.60 -5.55 -0.87
C TYR A 70 32.66 -5.28 -1.94
N ILE A 71 32.84 -4.00 -2.28
CA ILE A 71 33.89 -3.54 -3.19
C ILE A 71 35.20 -3.55 -2.39
N GLY A 72 36.08 -4.52 -2.62
CA GLY A 72 37.46 -4.38 -2.13
C GLY A 72 38.34 -5.62 -1.99
N TYR A 73 37.81 -6.84 -1.92
CA TYR A 73 38.64 -8.03 -1.66
C TYR A 73 38.15 -9.28 -2.40
N GLU A 74 39.06 -10.25 -2.52
CA GLU A 74 38.86 -11.53 -3.20
C GLU A 74 37.53 -12.17 -2.81
N THR A 75 36.75 -12.53 -3.82
CA THR A 75 35.47 -13.21 -3.67
C THR A 75 35.63 -14.45 -2.80
N THR A 76 34.98 -14.48 -1.63
CA THR A 76 34.69 -15.73 -0.93
C THR A 76 34.02 -16.69 -1.92
N ASP A 77 34.43 -17.95 -1.95
CA ASP A 77 33.99 -19.00 -2.91
C ASP A 77 32.49 -19.36 -2.89
N GLY A 78 31.65 -18.57 -2.21
CA GLY A 78 30.21 -18.80 -2.06
C GLY A 78 29.85 -19.98 -1.15
N SER A 79 30.83 -20.67 -0.55
CA SER A 79 30.61 -21.86 0.29
C SER A 79 29.69 -21.58 1.48
N TRP A 80 29.74 -20.37 2.03
CA TRP A 80 28.90 -19.96 3.15
C TRP A 80 27.40 -19.96 2.85
N ILE A 81 26.99 -19.64 1.61
CA ILE A 81 25.58 -19.73 1.19
C ILE A 81 25.14 -21.19 1.20
N GLY A 82 26.01 -22.10 0.76
CA GLY A 82 25.76 -23.54 0.79
C GLY A 82 25.56 -24.06 2.22
N GLU A 83 26.41 -23.65 3.17
CA GLU A 83 26.26 -23.98 4.59
C GLU A 83 24.98 -23.37 5.17
N LEU A 84 24.72 -22.08 4.92
CA LEU A 84 23.51 -21.39 5.37
C LEU A 84 22.25 -22.09 4.87
N CYS A 85 22.18 -22.49 3.61
CA CYS A 85 21.06 -23.26 3.07
C CYS A 85 20.94 -24.64 3.74
N ARG A 86 22.04 -25.39 3.81
CA ARG A 86 22.00 -26.81 4.23
C ARG A 86 21.79 -26.98 5.74
N GLU A 87 22.46 -26.18 6.55
CA GLU A 87 22.46 -26.32 8.02
C GLU A 87 21.64 -25.23 8.73
N GLY A 88 21.35 -24.11 8.06
CA GLY A 88 20.57 -23.00 8.62
C GLY A 88 19.11 -22.99 8.16
N LEU A 89 18.86 -22.49 6.96
CA LEU A 89 17.53 -22.19 6.44
C LEU A 89 16.64 -23.43 6.25
N SER A 90 17.24 -24.59 5.99
CA SER A 90 16.51 -25.86 5.86
C SER A 90 15.94 -26.38 7.20
N LEU A 91 16.54 -25.96 8.32
CA LEU A 91 16.20 -26.40 9.67
C LEU A 91 15.45 -25.32 10.46
N ASN A 92 15.74 -24.05 10.20
CA ASN A 92 15.14 -22.95 10.93
C ASN A 92 13.66 -22.75 10.54
N GLN A 93 12.79 -22.79 11.56
CA GLN A 93 11.36 -22.56 11.42
C GLN A 93 10.88 -21.30 12.16
N SER A 94 11.78 -20.48 12.71
CA SER A 94 11.42 -19.27 13.46
C SER A 94 11.44 -18.00 12.63
N ILE A 95 12.17 -17.98 11.51
CA ILE A 95 12.31 -16.76 10.68
C ILE A 95 10.95 -16.39 10.08
N GLU A 96 10.50 -15.16 10.35
CA GLU A 96 9.27 -14.55 9.85
C GLU A 96 9.56 -13.51 8.74
N SER A 97 10.75 -12.93 8.73
CA SER A 97 11.16 -11.89 7.77
C SER A 97 12.57 -12.15 7.24
N LEU A 98 12.71 -12.12 5.92
CA LEU A 98 13.98 -12.22 5.21
C LEU A 98 14.22 -10.95 4.41
N SER A 99 15.39 -10.35 4.56
CA SER A 99 15.88 -9.23 3.75
C SER A 99 17.17 -9.63 3.05
N LEU A 100 17.26 -9.39 1.75
CA LEU A 100 18.44 -9.65 0.93
C LEU A 100 18.82 -8.39 0.16
N LEU A 101 20.04 -7.92 0.41
CA LEU A 101 20.69 -6.83 -0.31
C LEU A 101 21.83 -7.41 -1.13
N THR A 102 21.83 -7.19 -2.44
CA THR A 102 22.90 -7.61 -3.34
C THR A 102 23.56 -6.38 -3.95
N LEU A 103 24.87 -6.29 -3.94
CA LEU A 103 25.59 -5.16 -4.55
C LEU A 103 26.55 -5.62 -5.67
N ASN A 104 26.49 -6.90 -6.03
CA ASN A 104 27.34 -7.50 -7.04
C ASN A 104 26.51 -8.33 -8.04
N ALA A 105 26.56 -7.96 -9.33
CA ALA A 105 25.85 -8.64 -10.41
C ALA A 105 26.26 -10.11 -10.61
N GLY A 106 27.43 -10.53 -10.12
CA GLY A 106 27.91 -11.92 -10.26
C GLY A 106 27.44 -12.90 -9.18
N MET A 107 26.87 -12.42 -8.07
CA MET A 107 26.38 -13.24 -6.97
C MET A 107 25.13 -12.60 -6.36
N ASP A 108 23.96 -13.06 -6.77
CA ASP A 108 22.69 -12.55 -6.24
C ASP A 108 22.21 -13.30 -4.98
N GLY A 109 22.81 -14.46 -4.66
CA GLY A 109 22.48 -15.24 -3.47
C GLY A 109 21.03 -15.71 -3.41
N LEU A 110 20.32 -15.71 -4.55
CA LEU A 110 18.91 -16.09 -4.61
C LEU A 110 18.68 -17.57 -4.35
N ASP A 111 19.72 -18.41 -4.44
CA ASP A 111 19.70 -19.85 -4.13
C ASP A 111 19.14 -20.18 -2.74
N ILE A 112 19.08 -19.20 -1.82
CA ILE A 112 18.44 -19.33 -0.51
C ILE A 112 16.92 -19.51 -0.60
N PHE A 113 16.27 -18.94 -1.62
CA PHE A 113 14.81 -18.86 -1.71
C PHE A 113 14.12 -20.21 -1.82
N PRO A 114 14.54 -21.14 -2.69
CA PRO A 114 13.98 -22.49 -2.74
C PRO A 114 14.03 -23.16 -1.36
N THR A 115 15.14 -23.03 -0.65
CA THR A 115 15.34 -23.64 0.67
C THR A 115 14.39 -23.05 1.71
N ILE A 116 14.40 -21.73 1.88
CA ILE A 116 13.61 -21.07 2.93
C ILE A 116 12.10 -21.16 2.64
N LEU A 117 11.69 -21.02 1.39
CA LEU A 117 10.27 -21.10 0.99
C LEU A 117 9.70 -22.51 1.11
N GLN A 118 10.55 -23.54 1.07
CA GLN A 118 10.14 -24.93 1.22
C GLN A 118 10.07 -25.38 2.68
N HIS A 119 10.99 -24.91 3.52
CA HIS A 119 11.18 -25.43 4.87
C HIS A 119 10.67 -24.49 5.97
N ASN A 120 10.59 -23.19 5.69
CA ASN A 120 10.11 -22.20 6.65
C ASN A 120 8.66 -21.82 6.37
N CYS A 121 7.76 -22.37 7.18
CA CYS A 121 6.32 -22.11 7.12
C CYS A 121 5.88 -20.86 7.90
N ASN A 122 6.80 -20.18 8.58
CA ASN A 122 6.52 -18.95 9.34
C ASN A 122 6.98 -17.69 8.60
N LEU A 123 7.67 -17.81 7.46
CA LEU A 123 8.08 -16.68 6.64
C LEU A 123 6.83 -15.94 6.13
N ARG A 124 6.74 -14.64 6.46
CA ARG A 124 5.63 -13.73 6.13
C ARG A 124 6.08 -12.59 5.23
N CYS A 125 7.34 -12.17 5.36
CA CYS A 125 7.88 -11.01 4.65
C CYS A 125 9.18 -11.33 3.91
N ILE A 126 9.26 -10.90 2.66
CA ILE A 126 10.47 -10.94 1.85
C ILE A 126 10.78 -9.53 1.38
N GLN A 127 11.99 -9.06 1.64
CA GLN A 127 12.51 -7.80 1.12
C GLN A 127 13.75 -8.06 0.27
N LEU A 128 13.75 -7.50 -0.93
CA LEU A 128 14.84 -7.61 -1.89
C LEU A 128 15.27 -6.22 -2.32
N THR A 129 16.57 -5.95 -2.30
CA THR A 129 17.10 -4.62 -2.58
C THR A 129 18.36 -4.71 -3.43
N GLU A 130 18.46 -3.85 -4.44
CA GLU A 130 19.59 -3.77 -5.38
C GLU A 130 19.83 -5.10 -6.10
N ILE A 131 18.79 -5.75 -6.64
CA ILE A 131 19.01 -7.02 -7.34
C ILE A 131 19.56 -6.76 -8.75
N LEU A 132 20.82 -7.16 -8.98
CA LEU A 132 21.61 -6.75 -10.15
C LEU A 132 21.66 -7.80 -11.29
N SER A 133 20.95 -8.93 -11.21
CA SER A 133 20.94 -9.94 -12.28
C SER A 133 19.61 -9.93 -13.04
N GLU A 134 19.69 -10.00 -14.36
CA GLU A 134 18.53 -10.05 -15.25
C GLU A 134 17.63 -11.24 -14.94
N THR A 135 18.14 -12.38 -14.48
CA THR A 135 17.33 -13.61 -14.25
C THR A 135 16.75 -13.72 -12.86
N SER A 136 17.08 -12.78 -11.97
CA SER A 136 16.78 -12.87 -10.55
C SER A 136 15.29 -12.96 -10.23
N LEU A 137 14.47 -12.14 -10.91
CA LEU A 137 13.03 -12.13 -10.67
C LEU A 137 12.37 -13.44 -11.15
N ASP A 138 12.83 -14.02 -12.26
CA ASP A 138 12.34 -15.31 -12.77
C ASP A 138 12.66 -16.46 -11.82
N PHE A 139 13.85 -16.42 -11.21
CA PHE A 139 14.26 -17.40 -10.21
C PHE A 139 13.36 -17.32 -8.98
N LEU A 140 13.13 -16.12 -8.46
CA LEU A 140 12.21 -15.90 -7.35
C LEU A 140 10.78 -16.32 -7.70
N ALA A 141 10.28 -15.95 -8.88
CA ALA A 141 8.96 -16.33 -9.36
C ALA A 141 8.80 -17.86 -9.42
N SER A 142 9.85 -18.56 -9.87
CA SER A 142 9.89 -20.02 -9.90
C SER A 142 9.86 -20.61 -8.49
N ALA A 143 10.66 -20.08 -7.56
CA ALA A 143 10.69 -20.53 -6.16
C ALA A 143 9.34 -20.28 -5.45
N LEU A 144 8.73 -19.12 -5.67
CA LEU A 144 7.40 -18.78 -5.14
C LEU A 144 6.32 -19.70 -5.73
N SER A 145 6.38 -20.00 -7.02
CA SER A 145 5.42 -20.90 -7.68
C SER A 145 5.47 -22.33 -7.15
N GLN A 146 6.63 -22.77 -6.67
CA GLN A 146 6.85 -24.09 -6.07
C GLN A 146 6.71 -24.09 -4.55
N SER A 147 6.61 -22.90 -3.94
CA SER A 147 6.51 -22.76 -2.50
C SER A 147 5.23 -23.39 -1.96
N LYS A 148 5.36 -24.03 -0.79
CA LYS A 148 4.23 -24.49 0.02
C LYS A 148 3.84 -23.49 1.10
N ASN A 149 4.59 -22.39 1.23
CA ASN A 149 4.30 -21.35 2.19
C ASN A 149 3.07 -20.58 1.74
N ASP A 150 2.00 -20.69 2.52
CA ASP A 150 0.75 -19.97 2.30
C ASP A 150 0.63 -18.74 3.21
N ARG A 151 1.63 -18.41 4.01
CA ARG A 151 1.63 -17.32 5.01
C ARG A 151 2.35 -16.05 4.58
N LEU A 152 2.90 -16.00 3.36
CA LEU A 152 3.48 -14.77 2.82
C LEU A 152 2.42 -13.67 2.78
N GLU A 153 2.71 -12.57 3.46
CA GLU A 153 1.85 -11.40 3.64
C GLU A 153 2.41 -10.15 2.97
N CYS A 154 3.73 -10.05 2.85
CA CYS A 154 4.42 -8.89 2.31
C CYS A 154 5.60 -9.30 1.42
N ILE A 155 5.71 -8.68 0.25
CA ILE A 155 6.88 -8.76 -0.61
C ILE A 155 7.27 -7.36 -1.05
N GLU A 156 8.51 -6.99 -0.81
CA GLU A 156 9.11 -5.73 -1.26
C GLU A 156 10.30 -6.02 -2.18
N VAL A 157 10.30 -5.40 -3.34
CA VAL A 157 11.32 -5.55 -4.37
C VAL A 157 11.77 -4.15 -4.77
N HIS A 158 13.05 -3.85 -4.58
CA HIS A 158 13.65 -2.52 -4.80
C HIS A 158 14.83 -2.61 -5.77
N SER A 159 14.97 -1.61 -6.64
CA SER A 159 16.06 -1.47 -7.62
C SER A 159 16.25 -2.74 -8.47
N CYS A 160 15.20 -3.15 -9.17
CA CYS A 160 15.21 -4.35 -10.01
C CYS A 160 15.07 -3.94 -11.48
N GLY A 161 16.17 -4.00 -12.23
CA GLY A 161 16.13 -3.82 -13.67
C GLY A 161 15.46 -5.01 -14.34
N VAL A 162 14.13 -4.99 -14.48
CA VAL A 162 13.35 -6.11 -15.00
C VAL A 162 12.64 -5.76 -16.30
N THR A 163 12.42 -6.76 -17.13
CA THR A 163 11.60 -6.62 -18.33
C THR A 163 10.11 -6.82 -18.01
N ASN A 164 9.23 -6.30 -18.88
CA ASN A 164 7.78 -6.49 -18.79
C ASN A 164 7.37 -7.97 -18.68
N ALA A 165 8.08 -8.87 -19.37
CA ALA A 165 7.83 -10.31 -19.36
C ALA A 165 8.14 -10.95 -18.00
N GLN A 166 9.21 -10.50 -17.34
CA GLN A 166 9.61 -11.01 -16.02
C GLN A 166 8.65 -10.56 -14.94
N PHE A 167 8.23 -9.29 -15.01
CA PHE A 167 7.18 -8.80 -14.15
C PHE A 167 5.86 -9.58 -14.34
N ALA A 168 5.53 -9.96 -15.57
CA ALA A 168 4.36 -10.82 -15.85
C ALA A 168 4.50 -12.21 -15.21
N GLY A 169 5.67 -12.85 -15.38
CA GLY A 169 5.99 -14.13 -14.75
C GLY A 169 5.88 -14.07 -13.22
N PHE A 170 6.37 -12.97 -12.63
CA PHE A 170 6.29 -12.71 -11.20
C PHE A 170 4.85 -12.52 -10.72
N CYS A 171 4.05 -11.68 -11.36
CA CYS A 171 2.62 -11.52 -11.05
C CYS A 171 1.86 -12.86 -11.10
N ASN A 172 2.18 -13.72 -12.07
CA ASN A 172 1.60 -15.05 -12.18
C ASN A 172 1.99 -15.95 -11.00
N ALA A 173 3.24 -15.90 -10.54
CA ALA A 173 3.67 -16.62 -9.34
C ALA A 173 2.95 -16.10 -8.09
N LEU A 174 2.85 -14.77 -7.94
CA LEU A 174 2.18 -14.12 -6.82
C LEU A 174 0.69 -14.43 -6.73
N SER A 175 0.01 -14.70 -7.86
CA SER A 175 -1.40 -15.09 -7.87
C SER A 175 -1.72 -16.34 -7.03
N ARG A 176 -0.70 -17.16 -6.71
CA ARG A 176 -0.82 -18.34 -5.84
C ARG A 176 -0.73 -17.99 -4.35
N GLN A 177 -0.19 -16.83 -4.00
CA GLN A 177 0.04 -16.39 -2.62
C GLN A 177 -1.18 -15.70 -2.05
N LYS A 178 -2.18 -16.53 -1.72
CA LYS A 178 -3.52 -16.10 -1.31
C LYS A 178 -3.56 -15.18 -0.09
N ASN A 179 -2.51 -15.13 0.74
CA ASN A 179 -2.45 -14.27 1.92
C ASN A 179 -1.58 -13.00 1.71
N LEU A 180 -1.03 -12.79 0.50
CA LEU A 180 -0.24 -11.61 0.20
C LEU A 180 -1.14 -10.36 0.25
N SER A 181 -0.82 -9.48 1.21
CA SER A 181 -1.60 -8.28 1.53
C SER A 181 -0.91 -6.99 1.11
N SER A 182 0.42 -7.02 1.00
CA SER A 182 1.25 -5.88 0.61
C SER A 182 2.26 -6.29 -0.46
N LEU A 183 2.36 -5.51 -1.52
CA LEU A 183 3.36 -5.66 -2.57
C LEU A 183 3.98 -4.29 -2.88
N LYS A 184 5.30 -4.18 -2.76
CA LYS A 184 6.07 -3.00 -3.21
C LYS A 184 7.03 -3.42 -4.30
N PHE A 185 7.01 -2.71 -5.42
CA PHE A 185 7.87 -2.95 -6.57
C PHE A 185 8.47 -1.62 -7.05
N LEU A 186 9.61 -1.25 -6.49
CA LEU A 186 10.24 0.05 -6.70
C LEU A 186 11.51 -0.08 -7.52
N ASP A 187 11.69 0.82 -8.49
CA ASP A 187 12.90 0.96 -9.26
C ASP A 187 13.52 2.33 -8.93
N GLU A 188 14.40 2.37 -7.92
CA GLU A 188 15.01 3.62 -7.44
C GLU A 188 16.09 4.20 -8.38
N GLY A 189 16.19 3.71 -9.62
CA GLY A 189 17.09 4.28 -10.64
C GLY A 189 18.58 4.16 -10.30
N ARG A 190 18.96 3.30 -9.35
CA ARG A 190 20.36 3.00 -8.99
C ARG A 190 20.93 1.77 -9.69
N GLY A 191 20.10 1.05 -10.45
CA GLY A 191 20.56 -0.08 -11.25
C GLY A 191 21.45 0.36 -12.41
N ILE A 192 22.51 -0.38 -12.71
CA ILE A 192 23.43 -0.12 -13.84
C ILE A 192 22.69 -0.22 -15.20
N PHE A 193 21.47 -0.78 -15.20
CA PHE A 193 20.58 -0.97 -16.35
C PHE A 193 19.46 0.08 -16.47
N SER A 194 19.55 1.21 -15.74
CA SER A 194 18.50 2.22 -15.51
C SER A 194 17.95 2.98 -16.72
N ASN A 195 18.20 2.53 -17.95
CA ASN A 195 17.74 3.25 -19.14
C ASN A 195 16.41 2.71 -19.69
N ASP A 196 15.94 1.51 -19.30
CA ASP A 196 14.79 0.83 -19.95
C ASP A 196 13.85 0.04 -19.01
N THR A 197 13.88 0.26 -17.69
CA THR A 197 13.34 -0.73 -16.71
C THR A 197 12.02 -0.35 -16.02
N ILE A 198 11.47 0.83 -16.31
CA ILE A 198 10.20 1.25 -15.72
C ILE A 198 9.05 0.54 -16.46
N LEU A 199 8.20 -0.16 -15.70
CA LEU A 199 7.02 -0.84 -16.25
C LEU A 199 6.15 0.12 -17.06
N ASP A 200 5.77 -0.28 -18.27
CA ASP A 200 5.02 0.57 -19.20
C ASP A 200 3.60 0.03 -19.48
N ASP A 201 2.97 0.56 -20.53
CA ASP A 201 1.61 0.19 -20.93
C ASP A 201 1.42 -1.30 -21.24
N GLU A 202 2.49 -2.03 -21.61
CA GLU A 202 2.40 -3.48 -21.87
C GLU A 202 2.00 -4.24 -20.60
N ASN A 203 2.36 -3.73 -19.42
CA ASN A 203 2.00 -4.33 -18.14
C ASN A 203 0.61 -3.96 -17.65
N ALA A 204 -0.07 -2.96 -18.24
CA ALA A 204 -1.35 -2.47 -17.73
C ALA A 204 -2.43 -3.56 -17.65
N THR A 205 -2.49 -4.45 -18.65
CA THR A 205 -3.45 -5.58 -18.65
C THR A 205 -3.09 -6.61 -17.58
N ILE A 206 -1.81 -6.87 -17.36
CA ILE A 206 -1.32 -7.80 -16.33
C ILE A 206 -1.67 -7.27 -14.95
N LEU A 207 -1.32 -6.01 -14.67
CA LEU A 207 -1.65 -5.32 -13.42
C LEU A 207 -3.14 -5.37 -13.13
N ARG A 208 -3.96 -5.04 -14.15
CA ARG A 208 -5.42 -5.09 -14.02
C ARG A 208 -5.90 -6.48 -13.60
N ASN A 209 -5.48 -7.51 -14.31
CA ASN A 209 -5.92 -8.88 -14.04
C ASN A 209 -5.41 -9.38 -12.69
N PHE A 210 -4.19 -9.02 -12.31
CA PHE A 210 -3.60 -9.33 -11.02
C PHE A 210 -4.43 -8.73 -9.88
N LEU A 211 -4.71 -7.43 -9.91
CA LEU A 211 -5.51 -6.76 -8.87
C LEU A 211 -6.94 -7.31 -8.74
N ILE A 212 -7.59 -7.65 -9.85
CA ILE A 212 -8.94 -8.25 -9.84
C ILE A 212 -8.92 -9.68 -9.29
N GLY A 213 -7.84 -10.43 -9.56
CA GLY A 213 -7.65 -11.81 -9.12
C GLY A 213 -7.22 -11.93 -7.65
N HIS A 214 -6.47 -10.95 -7.14
CA HIS A 214 -5.77 -11.03 -5.86
C HIS A 214 -6.57 -10.41 -4.70
N LYS A 215 -7.56 -11.15 -4.19
CA LYS A 215 -8.56 -10.67 -3.20
C LYS A 215 -8.02 -10.25 -1.84
N SER A 216 -6.80 -10.66 -1.49
CA SER A 216 -6.15 -10.32 -0.22
C SER A 216 -5.25 -9.10 -0.33
N LEU A 217 -4.93 -8.63 -1.55
CA LEU A 217 -4.02 -7.50 -1.72
C LEU A 217 -4.72 -6.21 -1.28
N LYS A 218 -4.12 -5.54 -0.30
CA LYS A 218 -4.61 -4.31 0.34
C LYS A 218 -3.72 -3.12 0.03
N SER A 219 -2.41 -3.34 -0.03
CA SER A 219 -1.44 -2.30 -0.35
C SER A 219 -0.65 -2.70 -1.60
N PHE A 220 -0.57 -1.78 -2.55
CA PHE A 220 0.21 -1.96 -3.76
C PHE A 220 0.95 -0.68 -4.10
N GLN A 221 2.27 -0.79 -4.18
CA GLN A 221 3.15 0.30 -4.55
C GLN A 221 4.03 -0.15 -5.71
N LEU A 222 4.12 0.67 -6.74
CA LEU A 222 4.96 0.38 -7.90
C LEU A 222 5.54 1.63 -8.56
N ASP A 223 6.65 1.46 -9.27
CA ASP A 223 7.14 2.44 -10.24
C ASP A 223 6.73 2.00 -11.65
N ALA A 224 5.91 2.80 -12.33
CA ALA A 224 5.37 2.46 -13.64
C ALA A 224 5.03 3.70 -14.48
N ALA A 225 5.69 3.87 -15.63
CA ALA A 225 5.50 4.97 -16.57
C ALA A 225 4.32 4.70 -17.51
N LEU A 226 3.13 4.50 -16.95
CA LEU A 226 1.91 4.30 -17.73
C LEU A 226 1.52 5.58 -18.49
N THR A 227 1.23 5.46 -19.77
CA THR A 227 0.57 6.52 -20.56
C THR A 227 -0.93 6.53 -20.30
N VAL A 228 -1.66 7.44 -20.95
CA VAL A 228 -3.13 7.45 -20.96
C VAL A 228 -3.72 6.09 -21.34
N THR A 229 -3.10 5.36 -22.27
CA THR A 229 -3.58 4.05 -22.72
C THR A 229 -3.44 3.00 -21.62
N GLY A 230 -2.27 2.88 -21.00
CA GLY A 230 -2.05 1.99 -19.86
C GLY A 230 -2.95 2.33 -18.68
N TRP A 231 -3.09 3.62 -18.34
CA TRP A 231 -3.99 4.09 -17.28
C TRP A 231 -5.45 3.74 -17.54
N ASN A 232 -5.93 3.90 -18.78
CA ASN A 232 -7.29 3.54 -19.17
C ASN A 232 -7.57 2.05 -18.94
N ILE A 233 -6.58 1.17 -19.11
CA ILE A 233 -6.71 -0.27 -18.85
C ILE A 233 -6.60 -0.56 -17.35
N PHE A 234 -5.53 -0.08 -16.70
CA PHE A 234 -5.23 -0.34 -15.30
C PHE A 234 -6.35 0.14 -14.37
N SER A 235 -6.86 1.35 -14.59
CA SER A 235 -7.89 1.96 -13.75
C SER A 235 -9.21 1.19 -13.74
N THR A 236 -9.50 0.39 -14.76
CA THR A 236 -10.69 -0.50 -14.75
C THR A 236 -10.63 -1.55 -13.65
N ALA A 237 -9.44 -1.91 -13.15
CA ALA A 237 -9.32 -2.77 -11.98
C ALA A 237 -9.82 -2.08 -10.72
N LEU A 238 -9.50 -0.80 -10.53
CA LEU A 238 -9.93 -0.03 -9.37
C LEU A 238 -11.45 0.17 -9.36
N SER A 239 -12.10 0.32 -10.51
CA SER A 239 -13.57 0.34 -10.59
C SER A 239 -14.23 -1.03 -10.44
N HIS A 240 -13.46 -2.13 -10.46
CA HIS A 240 -14.02 -3.47 -10.44
C HIS A 240 -14.42 -3.87 -9.00
N PRO A 241 -15.61 -4.44 -8.76
CA PRO A 241 -16.11 -4.77 -7.42
C PRO A 241 -15.32 -5.88 -6.70
N LYS A 242 -14.37 -6.52 -7.39
CA LYS A 242 -13.48 -7.55 -6.82
C LYS A 242 -12.15 -6.97 -6.34
N CYS A 243 -11.83 -5.73 -6.71
CA CYS A 243 -10.60 -5.09 -6.27
C CYS A 243 -10.71 -4.72 -4.80
N SER A 244 -9.86 -5.34 -3.99
CA SER A 244 -9.83 -5.18 -2.53
C SER A 244 -8.84 -4.12 -2.05
N LEU A 245 -8.19 -3.42 -2.98
CA LEU A 245 -7.08 -2.52 -2.73
C LEU A 245 -7.52 -1.32 -1.89
N GLU A 246 -6.76 -1.03 -0.84
CA GLU A 246 -7.00 0.06 0.10
C GLU A 246 -5.93 1.16 -0.03
N THR A 247 -4.72 0.79 -0.43
CA THR A 247 -3.59 1.70 -0.64
C THR A 247 -3.00 1.46 -2.03
N LEU A 248 -2.93 2.51 -2.84
CA LEU A 248 -2.25 2.52 -4.12
C LEU A 248 -1.21 3.64 -4.15
N VAL A 249 0.02 3.29 -4.50
CA VAL A 249 1.11 4.25 -4.71
C VAL A 249 1.79 3.98 -6.04
N ILE A 250 1.85 4.99 -6.91
CA ILE A 250 2.59 4.92 -8.17
C ILE A 250 3.59 6.08 -8.18
N ASN A 251 4.91 5.86 -8.07
CA ASN A 251 5.85 7.00 -7.92
C ASN A 251 6.39 7.56 -9.24
N ALA A 252 6.64 6.73 -10.25
CA ALA A 252 6.94 7.20 -11.60
C ALA A 252 5.62 7.36 -12.35
N SER A 253 5.25 8.57 -12.77
CA SER A 253 4.27 8.76 -13.84
C SER A 253 4.93 9.58 -14.93
N ASN A 254 4.57 9.34 -16.20
CA ASN A 254 5.10 10.11 -17.33
C ASN A 254 5.03 11.61 -17.00
N ASP A 255 6.04 12.37 -17.45
CA ASP A 255 6.15 13.83 -17.23
C ASP A 255 4.96 14.64 -17.80
N ASP A 256 4.02 13.97 -18.46
CA ASP A 256 2.80 14.54 -19.02
C ASP A 256 1.58 13.78 -18.47
N VAL A 257 1.16 14.12 -17.24
CA VAL A 257 -0.17 13.70 -16.78
C VAL A 257 -1.21 14.50 -17.52
N ASP A 258 -1.74 13.88 -18.58
CA ASP A 258 -2.82 14.43 -19.38
C ASP A 258 -4.09 14.62 -18.51
N ASN A 259 -4.86 15.67 -18.81
CA ASN A 259 -6.18 15.92 -18.26
C ASN A 259 -7.11 14.69 -18.42
N GLU A 260 -6.86 13.85 -19.42
CA GLU A 260 -7.57 12.58 -19.61
C GLU A 260 -7.37 11.60 -18.43
N ILE A 261 -6.14 11.43 -17.94
CA ILE A 261 -5.84 10.51 -16.81
C ILE A 261 -6.58 10.98 -15.56
N ILE A 262 -6.54 12.29 -15.29
CA ILE A 262 -7.22 12.92 -14.15
C ILE A 262 -8.73 12.72 -14.23
N THR A 263 -9.32 12.98 -15.40
CA THR A 263 -10.76 12.81 -15.62
C THR A 263 -11.17 11.36 -15.41
N ARG A 264 -10.37 10.41 -15.93
CA ARG A 264 -10.60 8.99 -15.74
C ARG A 264 -10.50 8.59 -14.28
N LEU A 265 -9.50 9.08 -13.56
CA LEU A 265 -9.31 8.83 -12.14
C LEU A 265 -10.53 9.29 -11.34
N GLY A 266 -11.11 10.45 -11.66
CA GLY A 266 -12.36 10.91 -11.07
C GLY A 266 -13.49 9.89 -11.20
N VAL A 267 -13.78 9.46 -12.42
CA VAL A 267 -14.83 8.45 -12.71
C VAL A 267 -14.57 7.15 -11.94
N VAL A 268 -13.32 6.74 -11.83
CA VAL A 268 -12.93 5.51 -11.13
C VAL A 268 -13.13 5.62 -9.63
N LEU A 269 -12.75 6.76 -9.04
CA LEU A 269 -12.89 7.01 -7.61
C LEU A 269 -14.35 7.25 -7.19
N GLU A 270 -15.22 7.74 -8.08
CA GLU A 270 -16.66 7.84 -7.79
C GLU A 270 -17.30 6.49 -7.47
N VAL A 271 -16.86 5.42 -8.14
CA VAL A 271 -17.41 4.07 -7.97
C VAL A 271 -16.58 3.19 -7.03
N ASN A 272 -15.30 3.51 -6.84
CA ASN A 272 -14.43 2.76 -5.95
C ASN A 272 -14.75 3.07 -4.48
N ASN A 273 -15.07 2.02 -3.72
CA ASN A 273 -15.41 2.13 -2.30
C ASN A 273 -14.42 1.39 -1.39
N SER A 274 -13.29 0.92 -1.91
CA SER A 274 -12.25 0.19 -1.17
C SER A 274 -11.02 1.05 -0.89
N LEU A 275 -10.62 1.90 -1.83
CA LEU A 275 -9.41 2.70 -1.78
C LEU A 275 -9.52 3.82 -0.74
N LYS A 276 -8.58 3.82 0.20
CA LYS A 276 -8.44 4.78 1.30
C LYS A 276 -7.26 5.73 1.08
N TYR A 277 -6.18 5.25 0.45
CA TYR A 277 -4.98 6.02 0.19
C TYR A 277 -4.60 5.92 -1.29
N LEU A 278 -4.38 7.08 -1.90
CA LEU A 278 -3.88 7.18 -3.28
C LEU A 278 -2.70 8.14 -3.31
N ARG A 279 -1.55 7.68 -3.82
CA ARG A 279 -0.43 8.55 -4.19
C ARG A 279 -0.08 8.32 -5.65
N LEU A 280 -0.05 9.40 -6.42
CA LEU A 280 0.47 9.42 -7.77
C LEU A 280 1.63 10.42 -7.80
N GLY A 281 2.83 9.93 -8.10
CA GLY A 281 4.04 10.73 -8.29
C GLY A 281 3.97 11.44 -9.63
N ILE A 282 3.22 12.54 -9.63
CA ILE A 282 3.06 13.42 -10.77
C ILE A 282 4.17 14.47 -10.68
N THR A 283 5.17 14.39 -11.56
CA THR A 283 6.23 15.39 -11.64
C THR A 283 5.63 16.69 -12.17
N ARG A 284 5.72 17.77 -11.39
CA ARG A 284 5.37 19.11 -11.86
C ARG A 284 6.58 19.70 -12.57
N PHE A 285 6.36 20.45 -13.64
CA PHE A 285 7.32 21.50 -14.00
C PHE A 285 7.27 22.56 -12.91
N GLU A 286 8.39 22.77 -12.22
CA GLU A 286 8.53 23.83 -11.21
C GLU A 286 7.99 25.17 -11.74
N GLY A 287 7.11 25.81 -10.98
CA GLY A 287 6.78 27.23 -11.15
C GLY A 287 5.53 27.60 -11.96
N VAL A 288 4.71 26.66 -12.41
CA VAL A 288 3.41 26.99 -13.03
C VAL A 288 2.29 26.14 -12.43
N VAL A 289 1.37 26.77 -11.68
CA VAL A 289 0.04 26.17 -11.44
C VAL A 289 -0.67 26.15 -12.79
N THR A 290 -0.57 25.03 -13.49
CA THR A 290 -1.22 24.85 -14.79
C THR A 290 -2.72 24.66 -14.62
N GLU A 291 -3.50 24.95 -15.66
CA GLU A 291 -4.94 24.65 -15.74
C GLU A 291 -5.24 23.18 -15.35
N SER A 292 -4.33 22.26 -15.67
CA SER A 292 -4.44 20.83 -15.37
C SER A 292 -4.48 20.53 -13.86
N VAL A 293 -3.72 21.25 -13.03
CA VAL A 293 -3.75 21.07 -11.56
C VAL A 293 -5.09 21.52 -11.00
N ASN A 294 -5.61 22.67 -11.46
CA ASN A 294 -6.94 23.14 -11.03
C ASN A 294 -8.06 22.19 -11.47
N ASN A 295 -7.98 21.66 -12.69
CA ASN A 295 -8.91 20.64 -13.17
C ASN A 295 -8.85 19.38 -12.29
N CYS A 296 -7.65 18.96 -11.89
CA CYS A 296 -7.47 17.85 -10.97
C CYS A 296 -8.12 18.07 -9.61
N LEU A 297 -7.85 19.23 -9.00
CA LEU A 297 -8.44 19.60 -7.71
C LEU A 297 -9.97 19.63 -7.80
N ASN A 298 -10.53 20.17 -8.88
CA ASN A 298 -11.98 20.21 -9.09
C ASN A 298 -12.58 18.81 -9.22
N VAL A 299 -11.94 17.91 -9.97
CA VAL A 299 -12.38 16.52 -10.12
C VAL A 299 -12.34 15.80 -8.77
N ILE A 300 -11.22 15.87 -8.04
CA ILE A 300 -11.07 15.20 -6.74
C ILE A 300 -12.02 15.80 -5.69
N SER A 301 -12.19 17.12 -5.67
CA SER A 301 -13.15 17.78 -4.77
C SER A 301 -14.58 17.28 -5.04
N ARG A 302 -14.97 17.17 -6.31
CA ARG A 302 -16.31 16.67 -6.69
C ARG A 302 -16.49 15.20 -6.32
N VAL A 303 -15.48 14.36 -6.55
CA VAL A 303 -15.49 12.94 -6.14
C VAL A 303 -15.70 12.81 -4.63
N LEU A 304 -14.97 13.62 -3.85
CA LEU A 304 -15.07 13.59 -2.39
C LEU A 304 -16.39 14.17 -1.88
N CYS A 305 -16.92 15.21 -2.52
CA CYS A 305 -18.15 15.88 -2.12
C CYS A 305 -18.79 16.64 -3.28
N ASP A 306 -19.69 15.99 -4.03
CA ASP A 306 -20.48 16.64 -5.09
C ASP A 306 -21.60 17.48 -4.45
N LEU A 307 -21.43 18.80 -4.50
CA LEU A 307 -22.33 19.78 -3.89
C LEU A 307 -23.57 20.11 -4.75
N SER A 308 -23.72 19.50 -5.93
CA SER A 308 -24.84 19.81 -6.84
C SER A 308 -26.23 19.50 -6.26
N SER A 309 -26.31 18.54 -5.34
CA SER A 309 -27.53 18.23 -4.58
C SER A 309 -27.22 17.43 -3.32
N ILE A 310 -28.17 17.39 -2.37
CA ILE A 310 -28.07 16.53 -1.17
C ILE A 310 -27.87 15.05 -1.57
N GLN A 311 -28.56 14.59 -2.63
CA GLN A 311 -28.42 13.22 -3.12
C GLN A 311 -27.02 12.94 -3.68
N CYS A 312 -26.46 13.87 -4.46
CA CYS A 312 -25.10 13.76 -5.00
C CYS A 312 -24.06 13.77 -3.88
N THR A 313 -24.24 14.64 -2.87
CA THR A 313 -23.38 14.68 -1.68
C THR A 313 -23.44 13.37 -0.91
N SER A 314 -24.64 12.81 -0.70
CA SER A 314 -24.83 11.52 -0.02
C SER A 314 -24.26 10.33 -0.79
N ALA A 315 -24.15 10.43 -2.12
CA ALA A 315 -23.63 9.38 -2.99
C ALA A 315 -22.15 9.57 -3.36
N SER A 316 -21.51 10.65 -2.88
CA SER A 316 -20.10 10.94 -3.12
C SER A 316 -19.19 9.92 -2.45
N ASN A 317 -17.90 9.91 -2.81
CA ASN A 317 -16.94 9.03 -2.18
C ASN A 317 -16.73 9.41 -0.70
N HIS A 318 -16.95 8.43 0.19
CA HIS A 318 -16.77 8.58 1.64
C HIS A 318 -15.66 7.67 2.20
N THR A 319 -14.94 6.96 1.34
CA THR A 319 -13.90 5.99 1.72
C THR A 319 -12.49 6.57 1.60
N LEU A 320 -12.23 7.42 0.61
CA LEU A 320 -10.91 7.99 0.34
C LEU A 320 -10.48 8.96 1.44
N GLN A 321 -9.34 8.69 2.10
CA GLN A 321 -8.91 9.36 3.33
C GLN A 321 -7.65 10.19 3.16
N ASN A 322 -6.83 9.89 2.16
CA ASN A 322 -5.64 10.65 1.78
C ASN A 322 -5.44 10.55 0.26
N VAL A 323 -5.02 11.65 -0.35
CA VAL A 323 -4.67 11.75 -1.76
C VAL A 323 -3.42 12.62 -1.86
N HIS A 324 -2.39 12.13 -2.54
CA HIS A 324 -1.14 12.86 -2.82
C HIS A 324 -0.88 12.85 -4.32
N LEU A 325 -0.82 14.03 -4.94
CA LEU A 325 -0.60 14.18 -6.38
C LEU A 325 0.60 15.12 -6.60
N GLY A 326 1.80 14.55 -6.57
CA GLY A 326 3.07 15.27 -6.65
C GLY A 326 3.56 15.88 -5.33
N ASP A 327 4.61 16.69 -5.39
CA ASP A 327 5.39 17.12 -4.21
C ASP A 327 4.84 18.38 -3.50
N ASP A 328 3.87 19.08 -4.09
CA ASP A 328 3.34 20.36 -3.59
C ASP A 328 1.85 20.23 -3.21
N ASP A 329 1.60 19.71 -2.01
CA ASP A 329 0.26 19.50 -1.42
C ASP A 329 -0.33 20.77 -0.77
N ASP A 330 0.33 21.94 -0.91
CA ASP A 330 -0.09 23.20 -0.27
C ASP A 330 -1.25 23.93 -0.98
N ILE A 331 -1.75 23.42 -2.11
CA ILE A 331 -2.79 24.08 -2.95
C ILE A 331 -4.23 23.65 -2.58
N TRP A 332 -4.39 22.72 -1.65
CA TRP A 332 -5.64 21.99 -1.43
C TRP A 332 -6.47 22.63 -0.31
N ASN A 333 -7.26 23.67 -0.61
CA ASN A 333 -7.98 24.40 0.45
C ASN A 333 -9.11 23.57 1.10
N ASP A 334 -9.99 22.93 0.32
CA ASP A 334 -11.16 22.20 0.87
C ASP A 334 -10.96 20.69 1.00
N ILE A 335 -10.10 20.11 0.17
CA ILE A 335 -9.90 18.66 0.08
C ILE A 335 -9.39 18.04 1.39
N PRO A 336 -8.44 18.64 2.15
CA PRO A 336 -8.01 18.10 3.44
C PRO A 336 -9.16 17.95 4.43
N SER A 337 -10.16 18.83 4.37
CA SER A 337 -11.34 18.75 5.24
C SER A 337 -12.21 17.54 4.90
N PHE A 338 -12.49 17.29 3.62
CA PHE A 338 -13.26 16.13 3.15
C PHE A 338 -12.53 14.81 3.44
N LEU A 339 -11.23 14.76 3.18
CA LEU A 339 -10.36 13.62 3.46
C LEU A 339 -10.35 13.29 4.96
N ARG A 340 -10.25 14.32 5.82
CA ARG A 340 -10.34 14.15 7.28
C ARG A 340 -11.70 13.62 7.73
N MET A 341 -12.81 14.14 7.19
CA MET A 341 -14.15 13.60 7.49
C MET A 341 -14.25 12.12 7.11
N ASN A 342 -13.70 11.74 5.94
CA ASN A 342 -13.70 10.36 5.44
C ASN A 342 -12.91 9.37 6.32
N ARG A 343 -12.10 9.83 7.30
CA ARG A 343 -11.45 8.93 8.28
C ARG A 343 -12.42 8.32 9.28
N ASN A 344 -13.62 8.88 9.43
CA ASN A 344 -14.66 8.28 10.27
C ASN A 344 -15.09 6.93 9.69
N VAL A 345 -15.12 5.91 10.55
CA VAL A 345 -15.50 4.53 10.21
C VAL A 345 -16.99 4.47 9.84
N ASN A 346 -17.83 5.31 10.44
CA ASN A 346 -19.25 5.38 10.13
C ASN A 346 -19.50 6.26 8.89
N LYS A 347 -19.59 5.64 7.71
CA LYS A 347 -19.76 6.36 6.44
C LYS A 347 -21.10 7.10 6.31
N ALA A 348 -22.13 6.62 7.01
CA ALA A 348 -23.40 7.35 7.10
C ALA A 348 -23.24 8.67 7.87
N GLU A 349 -22.35 8.70 8.87
CA GLU A 349 -22.04 9.92 9.61
C GLU A 349 -21.23 10.91 8.77
N VAL A 350 -20.28 10.40 7.97
CA VAL A 350 -19.53 11.23 7.00
C VAL A 350 -20.46 11.92 6.01
N ALA A 351 -21.38 11.16 5.40
CA ALA A 351 -22.37 11.69 4.48
C ALA A 351 -23.23 12.76 5.16
N ARG A 352 -23.71 12.49 6.37
CA ARG A 352 -24.49 13.43 7.19
C ARG A 352 -23.73 14.73 7.45
N GLN A 353 -22.48 14.64 7.90
CA GLN A 353 -21.65 15.80 8.21
C GLN A 353 -21.40 16.66 6.97
N LYS A 354 -21.11 16.05 5.81
CA LYS A 354 -20.98 16.76 4.53
C LYS A 354 -22.26 17.47 4.13
N ILE A 355 -23.41 16.80 4.24
CA ILE A 355 -24.72 17.40 3.94
C ILE A 355 -24.96 18.62 4.83
N LEU A 356 -24.79 18.47 6.14
CA LEU A 356 -25.02 19.56 7.08
C LEU A 356 -24.08 20.74 6.86
N THR A 357 -22.80 20.48 6.63
CA THR A 357 -21.78 21.52 6.46
C THR A 357 -22.02 22.34 5.20
N TYR A 358 -22.43 21.72 4.08
CA TYR A 358 -22.45 22.43 2.79
C TYR A 358 -23.85 22.75 2.24
N HIS A 359 -24.90 22.08 2.74
CA HIS A 359 -26.29 22.40 2.36
C HIS A 359 -27.06 23.14 3.46
N PHE A 360 -26.55 23.17 4.69
CA PHE A 360 -27.26 23.75 5.84
C PHE A 360 -26.45 24.75 6.69
N ASP A 361 -25.12 24.83 6.56
CA ASP A 361 -24.30 25.86 7.22
C ASP A 361 -24.27 27.15 6.37
N GLY A 362 -24.19 28.33 7.00
CA GLY A 362 -24.08 29.63 6.31
C GLY A 362 -25.34 30.50 6.23
N GLY A 363 -26.37 30.25 7.05
CA GLY A 363 -27.51 31.17 7.21
C GLY A 363 -28.49 31.26 6.03
N ASN A 364 -28.17 30.64 4.89
CA ASN A 364 -29.11 30.43 3.79
C ASN A 364 -29.86 29.13 4.01
N THR A 365 -30.62 29.10 5.09
CA THR A 365 -31.42 27.95 5.46
C THR A 365 -32.55 27.77 4.46
N ASN A 366 -32.35 26.90 3.46
CA ASN A 366 -33.44 26.28 2.70
C ASN A 366 -34.25 25.33 3.60
N LEU A 367 -34.67 25.81 4.78
CA LEU A 367 -35.58 25.13 5.71
C LEU A 367 -36.94 24.85 5.06
N HIS A 368 -37.23 25.46 3.92
CA HIS A 368 -38.34 25.07 3.04
C HIS A 368 -38.31 23.57 2.68
N VAL A 369 -37.14 22.93 2.65
CA VAL A 369 -37.07 21.47 2.44
C VAL A 369 -37.84 20.68 3.50
N PHE A 370 -37.96 21.20 4.73
CA PHE A 370 -38.76 20.58 5.80
C PHE A 370 -40.24 20.95 5.72
N SER A 371 -40.61 22.01 5.01
CA SER A 371 -42.01 22.46 4.89
C SER A 371 -42.84 21.54 3.99
N GLU A 372 -42.21 20.81 3.07
CA GLU A 372 -42.86 19.82 2.20
C GLU A 372 -42.84 18.40 2.78
N MET A 373 -42.10 18.18 3.88
CA MET A 373 -42.05 16.88 4.54
C MET A 373 -43.31 16.64 5.37
N SER A 374 -43.79 15.40 5.38
CA SER A 374 -44.88 15.00 6.27
C SER A 374 -44.52 15.33 7.73
N MET A 375 -45.29 16.24 8.33
CA MET A 375 -45.08 16.74 9.69
C MET A 375 -45.08 15.63 10.75
N THR A 376 -45.83 14.55 10.52
CA THR A 376 -46.00 13.47 11.49
C THR A 376 -45.11 12.26 11.21
N ALA A 377 -44.80 11.98 9.94
CA ALA A 377 -44.08 10.76 9.58
C ALA A 377 -42.57 10.95 9.33
N ILE A 378 -42.13 12.12 8.85
CA ILE A 378 -40.75 12.32 8.35
C ILE A 378 -40.03 13.41 9.13
N MET A 379 -40.72 14.51 9.46
CA MET A 379 -40.13 15.67 10.13
C MET A 379 -39.43 15.32 11.45
N PRO A 380 -39.99 14.51 12.36
CA PRO A 380 -39.31 14.20 13.61
C PRO A 380 -38.05 13.35 13.41
N HIS A 381 -38.07 12.40 12.47
CA HIS A 381 -36.89 11.61 12.12
C HIS A 381 -35.81 12.45 11.43
N ALA A 382 -36.19 13.41 10.60
CA ALA A 382 -35.26 14.33 9.96
C ALA A 382 -34.56 15.24 10.99
N ILE A 383 -35.31 15.83 11.91
CA ILE A 383 -34.75 16.64 13.01
C ILE A 383 -33.87 15.78 13.93
N GLU A 384 -34.29 14.54 14.22
CA GLU A 384 -33.46 13.59 14.97
C GLU A 384 -32.12 13.33 14.25
N TRP A 385 -32.17 13.03 12.96
CA TRP A 385 -31.00 12.78 12.15
C TRP A 385 -30.04 13.98 12.12
N ILE A 386 -30.58 15.20 11.97
CA ILE A 386 -29.81 16.45 11.92
C ILE A 386 -29.07 16.73 13.23
N GLY A 387 -29.75 16.62 14.38
CA GLY A 387 -29.17 17.02 15.66
C GLY A 387 -28.30 15.95 16.35
N ARG A 388 -28.12 14.79 15.74
CA ARG A 388 -27.27 13.71 16.27
C ARG A 388 -25.81 14.22 16.41
N ASN A 389 -25.17 13.91 17.55
CA ASN A 389 -23.72 14.05 17.82
C ASN A 389 -23.08 15.43 18.13
N GLY A 390 -23.83 16.49 18.46
CA GLY A 390 -23.17 17.67 19.09
C GLY A 390 -22.81 18.84 18.18
N ASP A 391 -22.99 18.74 16.86
CA ASP A 391 -22.50 19.73 15.87
C ASP A 391 -23.35 21.02 15.77
N GLY A 392 -23.96 21.48 16.87
CA GLY A 392 -24.70 22.75 16.95
C GLY A 392 -26.23 22.65 16.93
N LEU A 393 -26.81 21.52 16.48
CA LEU A 393 -28.28 21.30 16.40
C LEU A 393 -28.82 20.30 17.45
N THR A 394 -28.00 19.95 18.43
CA THR A 394 -28.25 18.88 19.42
C THR A 394 -29.39 19.17 20.38
N MET A 395 -29.74 20.44 20.57
CA MET A 395 -30.93 20.81 21.33
C MET A 395 -32.23 20.30 20.70
N MET A 396 -32.35 20.34 19.37
CA MET A 396 -33.56 19.85 18.69
C MET A 396 -33.65 18.31 18.73
N TYR A 397 -32.51 17.62 18.60
CA TYR A 397 -32.43 16.16 18.80
C TYR A 397 -32.83 15.74 20.21
N ASN A 398 -32.30 16.41 21.24
CA ASN A 398 -32.63 16.13 22.64
C ASN A 398 -34.09 16.46 22.97
N LEU A 399 -34.65 17.53 22.38
CA LEU A 399 -36.06 17.91 22.54
C LEU A 399 -37.01 16.81 22.03
N LEU A 400 -36.74 16.25 20.85
CA LEU A 400 -37.56 15.16 20.29
C LEU A 400 -37.40 13.85 21.06
N ARG A 401 -36.18 13.51 21.48
CA ARG A 401 -35.94 12.30 22.27
C ARG A 401 -36.57 12.38 23.67
N GLY A 402 -36.61 13.58 24.25
CA GLY A 402 -37.22 13.87 25.55
C GLY A 402 -38.75 14.03 25.53
N ASN A 403 -39.35 14.21 24.34
CA ASN A 403 -40.81 14.31 24.16
C ASN A 403 -41.30 13.41 23.01
N PRO A 404 -41.46 12.08 23.25
CA PRO A 404 -41.90 11.13 22.22
C PRO A 404 -43.28 11.43 21.62
N THR A 405 -44.11 12.19 22.34
CA THR A 405 -45.45 12.62 21.91
C THR A 405 -45.42 13.61 20.73
N LEU A 406 -44.29 14.27 20.46
CA LEU A 406 -44.11 15.13 19.28
C LEU A 406 -43.97 14.32 17.98
N VAL A 407 -43.66 13.02 18.07
CA VAL A 407 -43.53 12.07 16.94
C VAL A 407 -44.78 11.21 16.78
N LEU A 408 -45.63 11.17 17.82
CA LEU A 408 -46.80 10.30 17.91
C LEU A 408 -48.09 11.14 18.03
N SER A 409 -48.37 11.99 17.04
CA SER A 409 -49.73 12.50 16.85
C SER A 409 -50.39 11.74 15.69
N ARG A 410 -51.42 10.97 16.01
CA ARG A 410 -52.29 10.20 15.08
C ARG A 410 -52.78 11.00 13.89
#